data_AF-A0A950BER9-F1
#
_entry.id   AF-A0A950BER9-F1
#
_cell.length_a   1.000
_cell.length_b   1.000
_cell.length_c   1.000
_cell.angle_alpha   90.00
_cell.angle_beta   90.00
_cell.angle_gamma   90.00
#
_symmetry.space_group_name_H-M   'P 1'
#
loop_
_entity.id
_entity.type
_entity.pdbx_description
1 polymer ?
#
loop_
_entity_poly.entity_id
_entity_poly.type
_entity_poly.pdbx_seq_one_letter_code
_entity_poly.pdbx_strand_id
1 'polypeptide(L)'
;MARGYGGSDTPHVTRRPFALPASRAHYAPDRRARVDHIALTLSFDFKRKILEGRCATTFTAVGGALTALELQAGRMAIKRVRDAKGKPLPYELVGQTLRIGVPRLATGKSTTVTVDYEVRKPQQGIYFIGPDKGYPDKPYQVWTQGQDADAHYWFPCVDHPNAKATTEVTATVPSDFFVLSNGALVSTTEDKTKKTKTYHWKMDVPHVTYLVSVVAGKFVGRTDKSNGVPVSWYVEPGREAEGKRSFGKTPEMVDFFGDRIGVKYPYPQYSQIAVRDFVFGGMENTTCTTQTDSTLHDTRAALDFTSDDLVAHELAHQWFGDLLTCKDWSHAWLNESFATYFDALFKEYDLGEDEFAYQRFINQDLYLKEDSEHYRRPIVTNIYTEPVELFDRHLYEKGSCVLHMLRVQLGDDLWWCAINDYVSTNAQG
;
A
#
# COMPACT_ATOMS: atom_id res chain seq x y z
N MET A 1 -37.14 21.41 53.53
CA MET A 1 -37.41 20.33 52.56
C MET A 1 -36.49 20.54 51.35
N ALA A 2 -35.33 19.89 51.34
CA ALA A 2 -34.40 19.92 50.22
C ALA A 2 -34.77 18.78 49.26
N ARG A 3 -35.04 19.10 47.99
CA ARG A 3 -35.17 18.09 46.93
C ARG A 3 -33.78 17.87 46.33
N GLY A 4 -33.21 16.69 46.58
CA GLY A 4 -31.98 16.24 45.94
C GLY A 4 -32.23 15.94 44.47
N TYR A 5 -31.34 16.43 43.62
CA TYR A 5 -31.22 15.99 42.24
C TYR A 5 -30.65 14.57 42.25
N GLY A 6 -31.42 13.62 41.71
CA GLY A 6 -30.95 12.27 41.46
C GLY A 6 -29.80 12.29 40.46
N GLY A 7 -28.68 11.70 40.84
CA GLY A 7 -27.61 11.38 39.91
C GLY A 7 -28.14 10.44 38.85
N SER A 8 -27.99 10.82 37.58
CA SER A 8 -28.16 9.90 36.48
C SER A 8 -27.03 8.88 36.55
N ASP A 9 -27.36 7.62 36.89
CA ASP A 9 -26.48 6.48 36.68
C ASP A 9 -26.21 6.34 35.17
N THR A 10 -25.17 7.00 34.68
CA THR A 10 -24.59 6.65 33.39
C THR A 10 -24.04 5.23 33.52
N PRO A 11 -24.52 4.25 32.75
CA PRO A 11 -24.03 2.89 32.85
C PRO A 11 -22.52 2.89 32.62
N HIS A 12 -21.78 2.25 33.53
CA HIS A 12 -20.35 2.02 33.35
C HIS A 12 -20.17 1.17 32.09
N VAL A 13 -19.72 1.81 31.00
CA VAL A 13 -19.37 1.12 29.77
C VAL A 13 -18.10 0.32 30.02
N THR A 14 -18.25 -0.98 30.26
CA THR A 14 -17.13 -1.91 30.41
C THR A 14 -16.55 -2.22 29.04
N ARG A 15 -15.50 -1.49 28.66
CA ARG A 15 -14.74 -1.73 27.43
C ARG A 15 -13.95 -3.04 27.51
N ARG A 16 -13.81 -3.73 26.38
CA ARG A 16 -12.87 -4.85 26.25
C ARG A 16 -11.43 -4.30 26.20
N PRO A 17 -10.43 -5.07 26.66
CA PRO A 17 -9.04 -4.71 26.41
C PRO A 17 -8.74 -4.81 24.90
N PHE A 18 -7.97 -3.85 24.37
CA PHE A 18 -7.44 -3.92 23.01
C PHE A 18 -6.42 -5.05 22.86
N ALA A 19 -5.41 -5.07 23.74
CA ALA A 19 -4.35 -6.06 23.69
C ALA A 19 -4.90 -7.47 23.99
N LEU A 20 -4.66 -8.39 23.05
CA LEU A 20 -4.98 -9.80 23.17
C LEU A 20 -3.93 -10.51 24.04
N PRO A 21 -4.22 -11.71 24.58
CA PRO A 21 -3.25 -12.45 25.40
C PRO A 21 -1.90 -12.73 24.72
N ALA A 22 -1.87 -12.77 23.38
CA ALA A 22 -0.66 -12.99 22.58
C ALA A 22 0.03 -11.69 22.12
N SER A 23 -0.50 -10.52 22.49
CA SER A 23 0.08 -9.24 22.08
C SER A 23 1.41 -9.01 22.79
N ARG A 24 2.35 -8.41 22.07
CA ARG A 24 3.70 -8.09 22.58
C ARG A 24 4.15 -6.73 22.06
N ALA A 25 5.14 -6.14 22.70
CA ALA A 25 5.77 -4.93 22.19
C ALA A 25 6.55 -5.24 20.90
N HIS A 26 6.31 -4.48 19.86
CA HIS A 26 7.05 -4.50 18.60
C HIS A 26 7.87 -3.22 18.45
N TYR A 27 9.01 -3.32 17.78
CA TYR A 27 9.89 -2.19 17.50
C TYR A 27 10.46 -2.36 16.11
N ALA A 28 10.80 -1.25 15.46
CA ALA A 28 11.51 -1.28 14.18
C ALA A 28 12.79 -2.14 14.29
N PRO A 29 13.00 -3.12 13.39
CA PRO A 29 14.15 -4.01 13.46
C PRO A 29 15.45 -3.26 13.14
N ASP A 30 16.53 -3.70 13.77
CA ASP A 30 17.88 -3.25 13.46
C ASP A 30 18.26 -3.58 12.02
N ARG A 31 18.87 -2.62 11.33
CA ARG A 31 19.34 -2.84 9.96
C ARG A 31 20.83 -3.10 9.96
N ARG A 32 21.22 -4.33 9.65
CA ARG A 32 22.61 -4.69 9.33
C ARG A 32 22.89 -4.69 7.82
N ALA A 33 21.84 -4.73 7.00
CA ALA A 33 21.90 -4.52 5.57
C ALA A 33 20.89 -3.43 5.19
N ARG A 34 21.30 -2.50 4.32
CA ARG A 34 20.38 -1.59 3.64
C ARG A 34 20.13 -2.16 2.26
N VAL A 35 18.89 -2.50 1.95
CA VAL A 35 18.50 -2.89 0.59
C VAL A 35 18.50 -1.63 -0.27
N ASP A 36 19.26 -1.63 -1.35
CA ASP A 36 19.38 -0.47 -2.24
C ASP A 36 18.46 -0.62 -3.47
N HIS A 37 18.31 -1.85 -3.99
CA HIS A 37 17.49 -2.14 -5.17
C HIS A 37 16.94 -3.58 -5.17
N ILE A 38 15.72 -3.77 -5.67
CA ILE A 38 15.07 -5.07 -5.85
C ILE A 38 14.58 -5.21 -7.30
N ALA A 39 15.08 -6.22 -8.02
CA ALA A 39 14.62 -6.54 -9.37
C ALA A 39 13.88 -7.87 -9.38
N LEU A 40 12.62 -7.84 -9.82
CA LEU A 40 11.73 -9.00 -9.90
C LEU A 40 11.50 -9.41 -11.36
N THR A 41 11.76 -10.67 -11.69
CA THR A 41 11.31 -11.28 -12.96
C THR A 41 10.26 -12.32 -12.64
N LEU A 42 9.05 -12.16 -13.20
CA LEU A 42 7.87 -12.90 -12.82
C LEU A 42 7.20 -13.54 -14.04
N SER A 43 6.67 -14.74 -13.84
CA SER A 43 5.73 -15.37 -14.77
C SER A 43 4.64 -16.12 -14.02
N PHE A 44 3.45 -16.16 -14.61
CA PHE A 44 2.24 -16.61 -13.93
C PHE A 44 1.56 -17.75 -14.67
N ASP A 45 1.14 -18.77 -13.92
CA ASP A 45 0.14 -19.74 -14.35
C ASP A 45 -1.18 -19.43 -13.64
N PHE A 46 -2.04 -18.68 -14.33
CA PHE A 46 -3.32 -18.19 -13.80
C PHE A 46 -4.26 -19.34 -13.39
N LYS A 47 -4.23 -20.46 -14.12
CA LYS A 47 -5.14 -21.59 -13.88
C LYS A 47 -4.68 -22.42 -12.69
N ARG A 48 -3.38 -22.73 -12.61
CA ARG A 48 -2.82 -23.50 -11.50
C ARG A 48 -2.51 -22.64 -10.27
N LYS A 49 -2.63 -21.32 -10.38
CA LYS A 49 -2.32 -20.31 -9.36
C LYS A 49 -0.86 -20.40 -8.92
N ILE A 50 0.06 -20.28 -9.88
CA ILE A 50 1.49 -20.40 -9.64
C ILE A 50 2.20 -19.13 -10.11
N LEU A 51 3.07 -18.61 -9.25
CA LEU A 51 4.06 -17.60 -9.59
C LEU A 51 5.44 -18.28 -9.63
N GLU A 52 6.14 -18.15 -10.75
CA GLU A 52 7.57 -18.41 -10.84
C GLU A 52 8.31 -17.07 -10.80
N GLY A 53 9.28 -16.95 -9.90
CA GLY A 53 9.94 -15.69 -9.62
C GLY A 53 11.46 -15.80 -9.59
N ARG A 54 12.11 -14.73 -10.01
CA ARG A 54 13.51 -14.44 -9.73
C ARG A 54 13.60 -13.07 -9.06
N CYS A 55 14.07 -13.04 -7.83
CA CYS A 55 14.31 -11.81 -7.07
C CYS A 55 15.82 -11.57 -6.97
N ALA A 56 16.31 -10.46 -7.53
CA ALA A 56 17.66 -9.98 -7.33
C ALA A 56 17.65 -8.81 -6.34
N THR A 57 18.29 -8.99 -5.19
CA THR A 57 18.38 -7.98 -4.12
C THR A 57 19.80 -7.43 -4.08
N THR A 58 19.95 -6.15 -4.37
CA THR A 58 21.21 -5.41 -4.18
C THR A 58 21.15 -4.73 -2.82
N PHE A 59 22.18 -4.92 -2.01
CA PHE A 59 22.24 -4.40 -0.65
C PHE A 59 23.64 -3.99 -0.24
N THR A 60 23.70 -3.05 0.68
CA THR A 60 24.93 -2.53 1.29
C THR A 60 25.01 -2.96 2.75
N ALA A 61 26.18 -3.45 3.16
CA ALA A 61 26.46 -3.77 4.56
C ALA A 61 26.49 -2.49 5.40
N VAL A 62 25.67 -2.43 6.46
CA VAL A 62 25.57 -1.29 7.39
C VAL A 62 25.70 -1.80 8.84
N GLY A 63 26.20 -0.99 9.76
CA GLY A 63 26.35 -1.41 11.17
C GLY A 63 27.38 -2.51 11.43
N GLY A 64 28.18 -2.90 10.42
CA GLY A 64 29.25 -3.89 10.56
C GLY A 64 29.49 -4.70 9.29
N ALA A 65 30.54 -5.52 9.29
CA ALA A 65 30.76 -6.48 8.22
C ALA A 65 29.72 -7.61 8.29
N LEU A 66 29.20 -8.01 7.13
CA LEU A 66 28.20 -9.07 7.00
C LEU A 66 28.80 -10.36 6.46
N THR A 67 28.29 -11.50 6.94
CA THR A 67 28.56 -12.83 6.37
C THR A 67 27.28 -13.55 5.96
N ALA A 68 26.12 -12.94 6.23
CA ALA A 68 24.82 -13.42 5.78
C ALA A 68 23.87 -12.24 5.52
N LEU A 69 22.94 -12.43 4.57
CA LEU A 69 21.76 -11.60 4.37
C LEU A 69 20.54 -12.38 4.88
N GLU A 70 19.65 -11.70 5.58
CA GLU A 70 18.36 -12.26 6.02
C GLU A 70 17.23 -11.54 5.30
N LEU A 71 16.36 -12.31 4.66
CA LEU A 71 15.15 -11.85 3.98
C LEU A 71 13.97 -12.66 4.53
N GLN A 72 12.79 -12.07 4.63
CA GLN A 72 11.56 -12.84 4.82
C GLN A 72 11.17 -13.46 3.47
N ALA A 73 10.67 -14.70 3.52
CA ALA A 73 10.32 -15.54 2.38
C ALA A 73 9.27 -16.57 2.84
N GLY A 74 8.01 -16.18 2.79
CA GLY A 74 6.88 -16.92 3.33
C GLY A 74 6.29 -17.87 2.30
N ARG A 75 6.10 -19.14 2.67
CA ARG A 75 5.32 -20.12 1.89
C ARG A 75 5.76 -20.27 0.42
N MET A 76 7.04 -20.07 0.15
CA MET A 76 7.63 -20.19 -1.19
C MET A 76 8.69 -21.29 -1.25
N ALA A 77 8.78 -21.94 -2.41
CA ALA A 77 9.79 -22.97 -2.67
C ALA A 77 11.04 -22.32 -3.28
N ILE A 78 12.08 -22.11 -2.46
CA ILE A 78 13.38 -21.62 -2.91
C ILE A 78 14.07 -22.69 -3.77
N LYS A 79 14.34 -22.38 -5.03
CA LYS A 79 14.95 -23.31 -5.99
C LYS A 79 16.46 -23.14 -6.05
N ARG A 80 16.96 -21.90 -6.01
CA ARG A 80 18.38 -21.61 -6.18
C ARG A 80 18.73 -20.21 -5.68
N VAL A 81 19.84 -20.08 -4.96
CA VAL A 81 20.41 -18.78 -4.54
C VAL A 81 21.81 -18.61 -5.14
N ARG A 82 22.10 -17.43 -5.69
CA ARG A 82 23.37 -17.11 -6.37
C ARG A 82 23.90 -15.74 -5.98
N ASP A 83 25.21 -15.56 -6.10
CA ASP A 83 25.86 -14.24 -6.03
C ASP A 83 25.76 -13.48 -7.36
N ALA A 84 26.29 -12.25 -7.38
CA ALA A 84 26.34 -11.39 -8.56
C ALA A 84 27.11 -11.98 -9.75
N LYS A 85 27.96 -13.00 -9.54
CA LYS A 85 28.71 -13.71 -10.60
C LYS A 85 28.00 -14.99 -11.04
N GLY A 86 26.81 -15.27 -10.50
CA GLY A 86 26.04 -16.49 -10.77
C GLY A 86 26.54 -17.72 -10.02
N LYS A 87 27.48 -17.59 -9.08
CA LYS A 87 27.97 -18.70 -8.26
C LYS A 87 26.92 -19.07 -7.21
N PRO A 88 26.64 -20.37 -6.97
CA PRO A 88 25.73 -20.79 -5.90
C PRO A 88 26.18 -20.30 -4.51
N LEU A 89 25.21 -19.87 -3.71
CA LEU A 89 25.40 -19.49 -2.31
C LEU A 89 24.68 -20.48 -1.38
N PRO A 90 25.26 -20.79 -0.20
CA PRO A 90 24.55 -21.56 0.81
C PRO A 90 23.39 -20.73 1.38
N TYR A 91 22.27 -21.39 1.64
CA TYR A 91 21.11 -20.76 2.27
C TYR A 91 20.36 -21.75 3.14
N GLU A 92 19.62 -21.22 4.11
CA GLU A 92 18.67 -21.97 4.93
C GLU A 92 17.38 -21.16 5.06
N LEU A 93 16.24 -21.86 5.08
CA LEU A 93 14.94 -21.27 5.35
C LEU A 93 14.47 -21.78 6.71
N VAL A 94 14.43 -20.90 7.71
CA VAL A 94 14.00 -21.20 9.08
C VAL A 94 12.72 -20.43 9.36
N GLY A 95 11.60 -21.15 9.49
CA GLY A 95 10.28 -20.52 9.50
C GLY A 95 10.03 -19.77 8.19
N GLN A 96 9.86 -18.46 8.27
CA GLN A 96 9.73 -17.57 7.11
C GLN A 96 11.01 -16.79 6.80
N THR A 97 12.10 -16.99 7.55
CA THR A 97 13.35 -16.25 7.33
C THR A 97 14.31 -17.05 6.45
N LEU A 98 14.59 -16.52 5.26
CA LEU A 98 15.63 -16.99 4.35
C LEU A 98 16.97 -16.34 4.71
N ARG A 99 17.87 -17.14 5.25
CA ARG A 99 19.24 -16.72 5.58
C ARG A 99 20.19 -17.19 4.49
N ILE A 100 20.83 -16.24 3.83
CA ILE A 100 21.73 -16.46 2.69
C ILE A 100 23.16 -16.17 3.14
N GLY A 101 24.04 -17.19 3.12
CA GLY A 101 25.45 -16.99 3.39
C GLY A 101 26.13 -16.25 2.25
N VAL A 102 26.86 -15.18 2.56
CA VAL A 102 27.62 -14.37 1.58
C VAL A 102 29.09 -14.30 1.96
N PRO A 103 30.02 -14.16 1.00
CA PRO A 103 31.40 -13.80 1.31
C PRO A 103 31.44 -12.56 2.20
N ARG A 104 32.38 -12.50 3.15
CA ARG A 104 32.49 -11.39 4.11
C ARG A 104 32.44 -10.04 3.38
N LEU A 105 31.35 -9.32 3.57
CA LEU A 105 31.08 -8.02 2.98
C LEU A 105 31.41 -6.94 4.00
N ALA A 106 32.43 -6.13 3.72
CA ALA A 106 32.83 -5.04 4.61
C ALA A 106 31.74 -3.94 4.67
N THR A 107 31.65 -3.22 5.79
CA THR A 107 30.76 -2.08 5.96
C THR A 107 30.90 -1.09 4.80
N GLY A 108 29.78 -0.62 4.26
CA GLY A 108 29.73 0.30 3.12
C GLY A 108 30.01 -0.33 1.76
N LYS A 109 30.23 -1.65 1.69
CA LYS A 109 30.31 -2.39 0.41
C LYS A 109 28.95 -2.97 0.05
N SER A 110 28.67 -2.96 -1.25
CA SER A 110 27.44 -3.46 -1.85
C SER A 110 27.69 -4.75 -2.63
N THR A 111 26.68 -5.62 -2.69
CA THR A 111 26.65 -6.81 -3.52
C THR A 111 25.20 -7.16 -3.88
N THR A 112 25.02 -8.08 -4.82
CA THR A 112 23.71 -8.58 -5.23
C THR A 112 23.63 -10.08 -4.95
N VAL A 113 22.47 -10.51 -4.45
CA VAL A 113 22.08 -11.93 -4.41
C VAL A 113 20.86 -12.15 -5.29
N THR A 114 20.75 -13.31 -5.91
CA THR A 114 19.62 -13.68 -6.75
C THR A 114 18.99 -14.97 -6.25
N VAL A 115 17.69 -14.93 -5.99
CA VAL A 115 16.87 -16.05 -5.53
C VAL A 115 15.89 -16.42 -6.64
N ASP A 116 15.99 -17.64 -7.17
CA ASP A 116 14.92 -18.23 -8.00
C ASP A 116 13.98 -19.02 -7.07
N TYR A 117 12.67 -18.81 -7.22
CA TYR A 117 11.66 -19.38 -6.34
C TYR A 117 10.34 -19.64 -7.08
N GLU A 118 9.43 -20.33 -6.40
CA GLU A 118 8.08 -20.62 -6.88
C GLU A 118 7.09 -20.50 -5.73
N VAL A 119 5.94 -19.87 -5.98
CA VAL A 119 4.80 -19.79 -5.07
C VAL A 119 3.63 -20.52 -5.70
N ARG A 120 3.00 -21.44 -4.95
CA ARG A 120 1.88 -22.25 -5.44
C ARG A 120 0.67 -22.04 -4.56
N LYS A 121 -0.48 -21.74 -5.19
CA LYS A 121 -1.77 -21.48 -4.53
C LYS A 121 -1.61 -20.54 -3.31
N PRO A 122 -1.04 -19.34 -3.52
CA PRO A 122 -0.85 -18.38 -2.44
C PRO A 122 -2.18 -18.04 -1.76
N GLN A 123 -2.08 -17.71 -0.47
CA GLN A 123 -3.23 -17.34 0.37
C GLN A 123 -3.16 -15.88 0.83
N GLN A 124 -2.00 -15.23 0.67
CA GLN A 124 -1.62 -13.90 1.14
C GLN A 124 -0.56 -13.34 0.19
N GLY A 125 -0.37 -12.02 0.18
CA GLY A 125 0.63 -11.33 -0.66
C GLY A 125 0.25 -11.20 -2.14
N ILE A 126 -0.13 -12.30 -2.78
CA ILE A 126 -0.53 -12.33 -4.19
C ILE A 126 -1.76 -13.22 -4.40
N TYR A 127 -2.70 -12.75 -5.20
CA TYR A 127 -4.03 -13.34 -5.35
C TYR A 127 -4.29 -13.68 -6.81
N PHE A 128 -4.82 -14.88 -7.04
CA PHE A 128 -5.16 -15.38 -8.37
C PHE A 128 -6.67 -15.52 -8.48
N ILE A 129 -7.25 -14.64 -9.28
CA ILE A 129 -8.67 -14.56 -9.59
C ILE A 129 -8.94 -15.27 -10.91
N GLY A 130 -10.09 -15.92 -11.01
CA GLY A 130 -10.55 -16.59 -12.22
C GLY A 130 -11.87 -17.31 -12.00
N PRO A 131 -12.39 -17.99 -13.04
CA PRO A 131 -13.64 -18.73 -12.98
C PRO A 131 -13.68 -19.77 -11.86
N ASP A 132 -14.83 -19.89 -11.21
CA ASP A 132 -15.16 -20.98 -10.30
C ASP A 132 -16.61 -21.44 -10.49
N LYS A 133 -17.09 -22.36 -9.64
CA LYS A 133 -18.45 -22.92 -9.75
C LYS A 133 -19.54 -21.86 -9.53
N GLY A 134 -19.30 -20.85 -8.70
CA GLY A 134 -20.25 -19.78 -8.41
C GLY A 134 -20.21 -18.66 -9.44
N TYR A 135 -19.03 -18.37 -9.99
CA TYR A 135 -18.80 -17.30 -10.97
C TYR A 135 -18.05 -17.85 -12.19
N PRO A 136 -18.71 -18.59 -13.08
CA PRO A 136 -18.06 -19.25 -14.23
C PRO A 136 -17.48 -18.27 -15.25
N ASP A 137 -17.97 -17.02 -15.28
CA ASP A 137 -17.53 -15.99 -16.23
C ASP A 137 -16.53 -15.00 -15.60
N LYS A 138 -16.08 -15.23 -14.35
CA LYS A 138 -15.13 -14.33 -13.68
C LYS A 138 -13.82 -14.26 -14.47
N PRO A 139 -13.30 -13.05 -14.77
CA PRO A 139 -12.08 -12.94 -15.56
C PRO A 139 -10.86 -13.43 -14.78
N TYR A 140 -9.84 -13.88 -15.50
CA TYR A 140 -8.53 -14.14 -14.89
C TYR A 140 -7.83 -12.82 -14.57
N GLN A 141 -7.45 -12.66 -13.30
CA GLN A 141 -6.62 -11.56 -12.82
C GLN A 141 -5.58 -12.09 -11.82
N VAL A 142 -4.47 -11.37 -11.73
CA VAL A 142 -3.54 -11.44 -10.61
C VAL A 142 -3.40 -10.03 -10.06
N TRP A 143 -3.42 -9.91 -8.74
CA TRP A 143 -3.10 -8.66 -8.05
C TRP A 143 -2.41 -8.99 -6.73
N THR A 144 -1.66 -8.03 -6.20
CA THR A 144 -0.89 -8.17 -4.96
C THR A 144 -1.44 -7.26 -3.88
N GLN A 145 -1.28 -7.69 -2.63
CA GLN A 145 -1.54 -6.89 -1.43
C GLN A 145 -0.39 -7.15 -0.46
N GLY A 146 0.46 -6.13 -0.25
CA GLY A 146 1.68 -6.25 0.55
C GLY A 146 1.55 -5.74 1.97
N GLN A 147 0.61 -4.83 2.24
CA GLN A 147 0.39 -4.28 3.57
C GLN A 147 -0.38 -5.29 4.44
N ASP A 148 0.03 -5.55 5.68
CA ASP A 148 1.11 -4.87 6.44
C ASP A 148 2.49 -5.51 6.33
N ALA A 149 2.54 -6.83 6.17
CA ALA A 149 3.79 -7.57 6.07
C ALA A 149 3.56 -8.83 5.23
N ASP A 150 2.92 -8.64 4.07
CA ASP A 150 2.52 -9.73 3.18
C ASP A 150 3.35 -9.78 1.88
N ALA A 151 4.22 -8.80 1.63
CA ALA A 151 5.09 -8.78 0.45
C ALA A 151 5.99 -10.02 0.39
N HIS A 152 6.47 -10.48 1.56
CA HIS A 152 7.33 -11.65 1.65
C HIS A 152 6.63 -12.98 1.28
N TYR A 153 5.31 -13.02 1.10
CA TYR A 153 4.60 -14.21 0.59
C TYR A 153 4.66 -14.37 -0.93
N TRP A 154 5.15 -13.36 -1.66
CA TRP A 154 5.27 -13.44 -3.12
C TRP A 154 6.64 -13.05 -3.68
N PHE A 155 7.52 -12.43 -2.89
CA PHE A 155 8.96 -12.33 -3.20
C PHE A 155 9.82 -12.23 -1.92
N PRO A 156 11.06 -12.76 -1.91
CA PRO A 156 11.95 -12.58 -0.75
C PRO A 156 12.34 -11.12 -0.55
N CYS A 157 12.13 -10.56 0.65
CA CYS A 157 12.41 -9.15 0.94
C CYS A 157 12.66 -8.84 2.42
N VAL A 158 13.15 -7.64 2.71
CA VAL A 158 13.11 -7.06 4.06
C VAL A 158 11.73 -6.45 4.24
N ASP A 159 10.83 -7.18 4.89
CA ASP A 159 9.40 -6.84 4.93
C ASP A 159 9.04 -5.99 6.17
N HIS A 160 9.48 -4.74 6.16
CA HIS A 160 9.22 -3.79 7.24
C HIS A 160 9.22 -2.35 6.69
N PRO A 161 8.31 -1.47 7.13
CA PRO A 161 8.14 -0.10 6.57
C PRO A 161 9.36 0.79 6.77
N ASN A 162 10.27 0.41 7.67
CA ASN A 162 11.49 1.16 7.87
C ASN A 162 12.43 1.03 6.64
N ALA A 163 12.37 -0.04 5.84
CA ALA A 163 13.29 -0.28 4.73
C ALA A 163 12.71 0.18 3.37
N LYS A 164 13.26 1.25 2.80
CA LYS A 164 13.00 1.69 1.42
C LYS A 164 14.07 1.19 0.45
N ALA A 165 13.67 0.83 -0.76
CA ALA A 165 14.53 0.47 -1.88
C ALA A 165 13.92 0.94 -3.20
N THR A 166 14.75 1.10 -4.23
CA THR A 166 14.24 1.21 -5.61
C THR A 166 13.81 -0.18 -6.11
N THR A 167 12.84 -0.25 -7.02
CA THR A 167 12.31 -1.54 -7.48
C THR A 167 12.09 -1.59 -8.99
N GLU A 168 12.14 -2.79 -9.56
CA GLU A 168 11.70 -3.04 -10.94
C GLU A 168 10.99 -4.38 -11.05
N VAL A 169 9.98 -4.44 -11.92
CA VAL A 169 9.16 -5.62 -12.18
C VAL A 169 9.16 -5.91 -13.68
N THR A 170 9.68 -7.08 -14.04
CA THR A 170 9.58 -7.65 -15.38
C THR A 170 8.60 -8.82 -15.34
N ALA A 171 7.39 -8.63 -15.84
CA ALA A 171 6.30 -9.59 -15.74
C ALA A 171 5.91 -10.15 -17.12
N THR A 172 5.90 -11.47 -17.26
CA THR A 172 5.47 -12.16 -18.49
C THR A 172 4.07 -12.77 -18.31
N VAL A 173 3.16 -12.39 -19.21
CA VAL A 173 1.73 -12.74 -19.18
C VAL A 173 1.25 -13.20 -20.56
N PRO A 174 0.03 -13.78 -20.69
CA PRO A 174 -0.58 -14.01 -22.00
C PRO A 174 -0.64 -12.73 -22.85
N SER A 175 -0.53 -12.86 -24.17
CA SER A 175 -0.41 -11.72 -25.10
C SER A 175 -1.58 -10.71 -25.06
N ASP A 176 -2.77 -11.17 -24.67
CA ASP A 176 -3.98 -10.36 -24.52
C ASP A 176 -4.14 -9.74 -23.12
N PHE A 177 -3.15 -9.91 -22.23
CA PHE A 177 -3.16 -9.33 -20.88
C PHE A 177 -2.36 -8.02 -20.85
N PHE A 178 -2.77 -7.16 -19.93
CA PHE A 178 -2.09 -5.96 -19.49
C PHE A 178 -1.40 -6.21 -18.14
N VAL A 179 -0.30 -5.49 -17.87
CA VAL A 179 0.34 -5.46 -16.55
C VAL A 179 0.54 -4.01 -16.13
N LEU A 180 0.05 -3.68 -14.94
CA LEU A 180 0.40 -2.46 -14.20
C LEU A 180 1.34 -2.82 -13.04
N SER A 181 2.34 -1.97 -12.79
CA SER A 181 3.25 -2.07 -11.65
C SER A 181 3.82 -0.68 -11.34
N ASN A 182 4.63 -0.57 -10.28
CA ASN A 182 5.13 0.71 -9.79
C ASN A 182 6.10 1.40 -10.77
N GLY A 183 6.12 2.73 -10.70
CA GLY A 183 7.02 3.60 -11.45
C GLY A 183 6.58 3.82 -12.90
N ALA A 184 7.55 3.83 -13.81
CA ALA A 184 7.33 4.06 -15.24
C ALA A 184 7.48 2.77 -16.05
N LEU A 185 6.67 2.62 -17.10
CA LEU A 185 6.82 1.55 -18.08
C LEU A 185 8.08 1.82 -18.92
N VAL A 186 9.06 0.94 -18.80
CA VAL A 186 10.34 1.02 -19.54
C VAL A 186 10.20 0.38 -20.91
N SER A 187 9.59 -0.82 -20.98
CA SER A 187 9.40 -1.51 -22.25
C SER A 187 8.27 -2.54 -22.21
N THR A 188 7.77 -2.88 -23.41
CA THR A 188 6.88 -4.01 -23.64
C THR A 188 7.42 -4.82 -24.81
N THR A 189 7.54 -6.14 -24.62
CA THR A 189 8.04 -7.06 -25.66
C THR A 189 7.03 -8.18 -25.88
N GLU A 190 6.69 -8.47 -27.14
CA GLU A 190 5.80 -9.57 -27.51
C GLU A 190 6.58 -10.77 -28.04
N ASP A 191 6.24 -11.97 -27.56
CA ASP A 191 6.68 -13.24 -28.13
C ASP A 191 5.48 -13.90 -28.84
N LYS A 192 5.43 -13.73 -30.17
CA LYS A 192 4.33 -14.26 -31.00
C LYS A 192 4.31 -15.80 -31.04
N THR A 193 5.46 -16.44 -30.87
CA THR A 193 5.58 -17.90 -30.90
C THR A 193 4.99 -18.49 -29.62
N LYS A 194 5.30 -17.91 -28.46
CA LYS A 194 4.76 -18.32 -27.16
C LYS A 194 3.39 -17.71 -26.84
N LYS A 195 2.94 -16.72 -27.62
CA LYS A 195 1.73 -15.93 -27.39
C LYS A 195 1.74 -15.24 -26.02
N THR A 196 2.91 -14.71 -25.64
CA THR A 196 3.13 -13.99 -24.38
C THR A 196 3.56 -12.56 -24.63
N LYS A 197 3.36 -11.72 -23.62
CA LYS A 197 3.81 -10.32 -23.58
C LYS A 197 4.53 -10.08 -22.27
N THR A 198 5.67 -9.40 -22.33
CA THR A 198 6.50 -9.08 -21.17
C THR A 198 6.52 -7.57 -20.99
N TYR A 199 6.15 -7.11 -19.79
CA TYR A 199 6.20 -5.69 -19.39
C TYR A 199 7.36 -5.49 -18.42
N HIS A 200 8.10 -4.42 -18.59
CA HIS A 200 9.17 -3.99 -17.67
C HIS A 200 8.82 -2.63 -17.10
N TRP A 201 8.53 -2.60 -15.80
CA TRP A 201 8.25 -1.41 -15.01
C TRP A 201 9.39 -1.13 -14.06
N LYS A 202 9.70 0.16 -13.84
CA LYS A 202 10.82 0.59 -12.99
C LYS A 202 10.44 1.78 -12.13
N MET A 203 10.67 1.64 -10.83
CA MET A 203 10.47 2.65 -9.80
C MET A 203 11.83 3.13 -9.27
N ASP A 204 12.24 4.29 -9.77
CA ASP A 204 13.54 4.92 -9.43
C ASP A 204 13.50 5.72 -8.13
N VAL A 205 12.31 6.03 -7.59
CA VAL A 205 12.16 6.65 -6.26
C VAL A 205 12.06 5.54 -5.22
N PRO A 206 12.91 5.51 -4.17
CA PRO A 206 12.84 4.48 -3.14
C PRO A 206 11.47 4.44 -2.45
N HIS A 207 10.92 3.23 -2.31
CA HIS A 207 9.69 2.97 -1.57
C HIS A 207 9.80 1.69 -0.75
N VAL A 208 8.84 1.45 0.13
CA VAL A 208 8.82 0.30 1.04
C VAL A 208 8.23 -0.93 0.37
N THR A 209 8.61 -2.13 0.85
CA THR A 209 8.28 -3.41 0.20
C THR A 209 6.78 -3.70 0.15
N TYR A 210 6.01 -3.23 1.14
CA TYR A 210 4.56 -3.43 1.17
C TYR A 210 3.82 -2.67 0.04
N LEU A 211 4.47 -1.66 -0.56
CA LEU A 211 3.96 -0.88 -1.68
C LEU A 211 4.33 -1.44 -3.06
N VAL A 212 5.19 -2.47 -3.11
CA VAL A 212 5.51 -3.15 -4.38
C VAL A 212 4.28 -3.90 -4.87
N SER A 213 3.86 -3.61 -6.09
CA SER A 213 2.62 -4.15 -6.64
C SER A 213 2.77 -4.63 -8.08
N VAL A 214 2.01 -5.68 -8.41
CA VAL A 214 1.79 -6.13 -9.78
C VAL A 214 0.33 -6.51 -9.96
N VAL A 215 -0.32 -5.90 -10.94
CA VAL A 215 -1.68 -6.25 -11.37
C VAL A 215 -1.64 -6.70 -12.81
N ALA A 216 -2.18 -7.88 -13.10
CA ALA A 216 -2.18 -8.48 -14.43
C ALA A 216 -3.54 -9.07 -14.78
N GLY A 217 -4.05 -8.77 -15.98
CA GLY A 217 -5.37 -9.23 -16.41
C GLY A 217 -5.80 -8.58 -17.70
N LYS A 218 -7.09 -8.72 -18.06
CA LYS A 218 -7.68 -8.00 -19.18
C LYS A 218 -8.24 -6.67 -18.68
N PHE A 219 -7.53 -5.59 -19.00
CA PHE A 219 -7.91 -4.25 -18.61
C PHE A 219 -7.88 -3.31 -19.81
N VAL A 220 -8.74 -2.31 -19.75
CA VAL A 220 -8.76 -1.13 -20.62
C VAL A 220 -8.60 0.09 -19.73
N GLY A 221 -8.06 1.18 -20.27
CA GLY A 221 -7.81 2.35 -19.48
C GLY A 221 -7.77 3.63 -20.29
N ARG A 222 -7.73 4.74 -19.57
CA ARG A 222 -7.57 6.08 -20.10
C ARG A 222 -6.48 6.78 -19.31
N THR A 223 -5.75 7.65 -20.00
CA THR A 223 -4.75 8.54 -19.40
C THR A 223 -5.16 9.97 -19.66
N ASP A 224 -5.32 10.73 -18.59
CA ASP A 224 -5.41 12.19 -18.58
C ASP A 224 -4.09 12.76 -18.03
N LYS A 225 -4.02 14.07 -17.78
CA LYS A 225 -2.82 14.72 -17.24
C LYS A 225 -3.19 15.74 -16.17
N SER A 226 -2.37 15.85 -15.13
CA SER A 226 -2.40 16.92 -14.14
C SER A 226 -1.00 17.52 -14.06
N ASN A 227 -0.87 18.81 -14.37
CA ASN A 227 0.42 19.53 -14.39
C ASN A 227 1.59 18.79 -15.10
N GLY A 228 1.30 18.01 -16.13
CA GLY A 228 2.27 17.21 -16.90
C GLY A 228 2.51 15.79 -16.39
N VAL A 229 2.03 15.45 -15.20
CA VAL A 229 2.00 14.08 -14.66
C VAL A 229 0.89 13.28 -15.37
N PRO A 230 1.20 12.13 -15.99
CA PRO A 230 0.18 11.21 -16.49
C PRO A 230 -0.64 10.65 -15.35
N VAL A 231 -1.96 10.77 -15.45
CA VAL A 231 -2.93 10.23 -14.48
C VAL A 231 -3.81 9.23 -15.22
N SER A 232 -3.66 7.94 -14.91
CA SER A 232 -4.35 6.87 -15.60
C SER A 232 -5.28 6.10 -14.68
N TRP A 233 -6.33 5.55 -15.27
CA TRP A 233 -7.15 4.54 -14.60
C TRP A 233 -7.40 3.35 -15.51
N TYR A 234 -7.54 2.19 -14.91
CA TYR A 234 -7.75 0.91 -15.60
C TYR A 234 -8.93 0.14 -14.98
N VAL A 235 -9.77 -0.41 -15.84
CA VAL A 235 -10.95 -1.20 -15.47
C VAL A 235 -11.11 -2.37 -16.43
N GLU A 236 -12.01 -3.29 -16.12
CA GLU A 236 -12.35 -4.36 -17.05
C GLU A 236 -13.02 -3.82 -18.33
N PRO A 237 -12.78 -4.45 -19.49
CA PRO A 237 -13.48 -4.10 -20.73
C PRO A 237 -15.00 -4.06 -20.56
N GLY A 238 -15.64 -2.99 -21.04
CA GLY A 238 -17.08 -2.76 -20.90
C GLY A 238 -17.48 -1.95 -19.66
N ARG A 239 -16.55 -1.63 -18.77
CA ARG A 239 -16.79 -0.82 -17.55
C ARG A 239 -16.21 0.60 -17.63
N GLU A 240 -15.80 1.06 -18.81
CA GLU A 240 -15.12 2.35 -19.00
C GLU A 240 -15.97 3.56 -18.54
N ALA A 241 -17.29 3.47 -18.72
CA ALA A 241 -18.20 4.52 -18.25
C ALA A 241 -18.26 4.61 -16.72
N GLU A 242 -18.17 3.46 -16.03
CA GLU A 242 -18.06 3.39 -14.56
C GLU A 242 -16.69 3.91 -14.11
N GLY A 243 -15.62 3.46 -14.76
CA GLY A 243 -14.26 3.96 -14.48
C GLY A 243 -14.15 5.48 -14.62
N LYS A 244 -14.77 6.07 -15.65
CA LYS A 244 -14.82 7.53 -15.81
C LYS A 244 -15.58 8.23 -14.67
N ARG A 245 -16.69 7.65 -14.18
CA ARG A 245 -17.45 8.23 -13.06
C ARG A 245 -16.67 8.15 -11.76
N SER A 246 -16.01 7.03 -11.51
CA SER A 246 -15.28 6.78 -10.25
C SER A 246 -13.93 7.49 -10.19
N PHE A 247 -13.23 7.65 -11.32
CA PHE A 247 -11.83 8.10 -11.34
C PHE A 247 -11.62 9.41 -12.11
N GLY A 248 -12.70 10.01 -12.63
CA GLY A 248 -12.62 11.17 -13.51
C GLY A 248 -12.04 12.43 -12.86
N LYS A 249 -12.18 12.58 -11.54
CA LYS A 249 -11.69 13.73 -10.76
C LYS A 249 -10.24 13.59 -10.30
N THR A 250 -9.61 12.42 -10.49
CA THR A 250 -8.25 12.19 -9.97
C THR A 250 -7.21 13.22 -10.43
N PRO A 251 -7.19 13.72 -11.69
CA PRO A 251 -6.26 14.78 -12.06
C PRO A 251 -6.43 16.05 -11.21
N GLU A 252 -7.67 16.44 -10.90
CA GLU A 252 -7.96 17.58 -10.04
C GLU A 252 -7.51 17.35 -8.60
N MET A 253 -7.70 16.13 -8.07
CA MET A 253 -7.23 15.76 -6.74
C MET A 253 -5.68 15.84 -6.65
N VAL A 254 -4.96 15.41 -7.70
CA VAL A 254 -3.49 15.49 -7.75
C VAL A 254 -3.03 16.95 -7.67
N ASP A 255 -3.68 17.84 -8.42
CA ASP A 255 -3.37 19.27 -8.41
C ASP A 255 -3.70 19.88 -7.04
N PHE A 256 -4.90 19.63 -6.50
CA PHE A 256 -5.33 20.13 -5.20
C PHE A 256 -4.38 19.71 -4.07
N PHE A 257 -4.00 18.43 -3.98
CA PHE A 257 -3.08 17.95 -2.95
C PHE A 257 -1.68 18.52 -3.12
N GLY A 258 -1.15 18.54 -4.35
CA GLY A 258 0.16 19.12 -4.63
C GLY A 258 0.24 20.60 -4.22
N ASP A 259 -0.80 21.37 -4.52
CA ASP A 259 -0.88 22.80 -4.18
C ASP A 259 -1.09 23.04 -2.68
N ARG A 260 -1.97 22.27 -2.02
CA ARG A 260 -2.23 22.40 -0.58
C ARG A 260 -1.03 21.99 0.28
N ILE A 261 -0.35 20.91 -0.09
CA ILE A 261 0.85 20.44 0.61
C ILE A 261 2.05 21.34 0.28
N GLY A 262 2.04 21.98 -0.90
CA GLY A 262 3.18 22.74 -1.42
C GLY A 262 4.35 21.84 -1.87
N VAL A 263 4.09 20.54 -2.05
CA VAL A 263 5.02 19.55 -2.60
C VAL A 263 4.33 18.86 -3.76
N LYS A 264 4.83 19.08 -4.99
CA LYS A 264 4.25 18.48 -6.19
C LYS A 264 4.32 16.95 -6.14
N TYR A 265 3.44 16.30 -6.92
CA TYR A 265 3.44 14.85 -7.05
C TYR A 265 4.84 14.31 -7.41
N PRO A 266 5.45 13.45 -6.58
CA PRO A 266 6.89 13.18 -6.64
C PRO A 266 7.29 12.07 -7.62
N TYR A 267 6.32 11.44 -8.28
CA TYR A 267 6.51 10.22 -9.07
C TYR A 267 6.26 10.43 -10.57
N PRO A 268 6.74 9.55 -11.46
CA PRO A 268 6.63 9.76 -12.91
C PRO A 268 5.21 9.70 -13.47
N GLN A 269 4.28 9.05 -12.75
CA GLN A 269 2.87 8.87 -13.14
C GLN A 269 2.05 8.44 -11.92
N TYR A 270 0.73 8.67 -11.97
CA TYR A 270 -0.22 8.04 -11.06
C TYR A 270 -1.17 7.16 -11.86
N SER A 271 -1.28 5.88 -11.48
CA SER A 271 -2.24 4.96 -12.06
C SER A 271 -3.05 4.31 -10.97
N GLN A 272 -4.33 4.12 -11.22
CA GLN A 272 -5.21 3.32 -10.37
C GLN A 272 -5.93 2.24 -11.18
N ILE A 273 -6.23 1.10 -10.55
CA ILE A 273 -6.82 -0.05 -11.23
C ILE A 273 -7.86 -0.74 -10.36
N ALA A 274 -9.07 -0.92 -10.90
CA ALA A 274 -10.14 -1.63 -10.21
C ALA A 274 -10.03 -3.14 -10.46
N VAL A 275 -9.93 -3.95 -9.40
CA VAL A 275 -9.75 -5.40 -9.48
C VAL A 275 -10.86 -6.17 -8.77
N ARG A 276 -11.12 -7.40 -9.23
CA ARG A 276 -12.14 -8.28 -8.64
C ARG A 276 -11.67 -8.88 -7.33
N ASP A 277 -12.62 -9.12 -6.43
CA ASP A 277 -12.43 -9.79 -5.13
C ASP A 277 -11.36 -9.11 -4.25
N PHE A 278 -11.13 -7.80 -4.44
CA PHE A 278 -10.22 -7.05 -3.57
C PHE A 278 -10.78 -7.01 -2.16
N VAL A 279 -9.92 -7.31 -1.17
CA VAL A 279 -10.35 -7.53 0.21
C VAL A 279 -10.47 -6.25 1.04
N PHE A 280 -9.96 -5.13 0.52
CA PHE A 280 -10.02 -3.79 1.12
C PHE A 280 -10.77 -2.81 0.21
N GLY A 281 -10.90 -1.55 0.65
CA GLY A 281 -11.41 -0.48 -0.21
C GLY A 281 -10.44 -0.17 -1.34
N GLY A 282 -9.24 0.24 -0.97
CA GLY A 282 -8.12 0.46 -1.87
C GLY A 282 -6.80 0.09 -1.19
N MET A 283 -5.71 0.26 -1.94
CA MET A 283 -4.35 0.11 -1.46
C MET A 283 -3.47 1.07 -2.25
N GLU A 284 -2.70 1.88 -1.53
CA GLU A 284 -1.97 3.04 -2.02
C GLU A 284 -0.70 2.70 -2.81
N ASN A 285 -0.54 1.47 -3.31
CA ASN A 285 0.71 0.99 -3.90
C ASN A 285 1.32 2.06 -4.82
N THR A 286 2.54 2.51 -4.53
CA THR A 286 3.10 3.74 -5.12
C THR A 286 2.97 3.78 -6.63
N THR A 287 2.31 4.81 -7.18
CA THR A 287 1.98 4.99 -8.61
C THR A 287 1.05 3.94 -9.25
N CYS A 288 0.58 2.95 -8.50
CA CYS A 288 -0.15 1.76 -8.96
C CYS A 288 -1.28 1.41 -7.97
N THR A 289 -2.09 2.39 -7.59
CA THR A 289 -3.17 2.22 -6.61
C THR A 289 -4.14 1.12 -7.03
N THR A 290 -4.34 0.13 -6.17
CA THR A 290 -5.31 -0.94 -6.41
C THR A 290 -6.62 -0.56 -5.75
N GLN A 291 -7.73 -0.64 -6.49
CA GLN A 291 -9.07 -0.31 -5.99
C GLN A 291 -9.98 -1.53 -6.06
N THR A 292 -10.91 -1.64 -5.12
CA THR A 292 -12.02 -2.61 -5.22
C THR A 292 -12.90 -2.31 -6.42
N ASP A 293 -13.38 -3.35 -7.10
CA ASP A 293 -14.35 -3.20 -8.19
C ASP A 293 -15.73 -2.71 -7.72
N SER A 294 -15.97 -2.70 -6.40
CA SER A 294 -17.17 -2.12 -5.79
C SER A 294 -17.20 -0.60 -5.88
N THR A 295 -16.05 0.07 -6.10
CA THR A 295 -16.00 1.52 -6.34
C THR A 295 -16.59 1.91 -7.70
N LEU A 296 -16.73 0.95 -8.62
CA LEU A 296 -17.20 1.23 -9.98
C LEU A 296 -18.73 1.28 -10.01
N HIS A 297 -19.26 2.49 -9.86
CA HIS A 297 -20.70 2.74 -9.79
C HIS A 297 -21.34 2.91 -11.18
N ASP A 298 -22.45 2.20 -11.41
CA ASP A 298 -23.33 2.46 -12.54
C ASP A 298 -24.04 3.82 -12.39
N THR A 299 -24.83 4.23 -13.38
CA THR A 299 -25.55 5.51 -13.32
C THR A 299 -26.59 5.59 -12.20
N ARG A 300 -27.10 4.46 -11.72
CA ARG A 300 -28.09 4.42 -10.64
C ARG A 300 -27.41 4.56 -9.29
N ALA A 301 -26.36 3.77 -9.05
CA ALA A 301 -25.58 3.80 -7.82
C ALA A 301 -24.89 5.16 -7.63
N ALA A 302 -24.43 5.79 -8.72
CA ALA A 302 -23.79 7.12 -8.67
C ALA A 302 -24.69 8.27 -8.18
N LEU A 303 -26.01 8.05 -8.02
CA LEU A 303 -26.91 9.02 -7.40
C LEU A 303 -26.80 9.04 -5.87
N ASP A 304 -26.41 7.90 -5.29
CA ASP A 304 -26.43 7.66 -3.85
C ASP A 304 -25.00 7.47 -3.30
N PHE A 305 -24.03 7.11 -4.14
CA PHE A 305 -22.66 6.78 -3.74
C PHE A 305 -21.61 7.45 -4.64
N THR A 306 -20.55 7.96 -4.02
CA THR A 306 -19.35 8.46 -4.71
C THR A 306 -18.14 7.58 -4.43
N SER A 307 -17.22 7.53 -5.39
CA SER A 307 -15.88 6.93 -5.23
C SER A 307 -14.86 7.94 -4.74
N ASP A 308 -15.20 9.24 -4.75
CA ASP A 308 -14.24 10.33 -4.61
C ASP A 308 -13.50 10.27 -3.28
N ASP A 309 -14.17 9.89 -2.19
CA ASP A 309 -13.55 9.76 -0.85
C ASP A 309 -12.44 8.70 -0.86
N LEU A 310 -12.75 7.50 -1.36
CA LEU A 310 -11.77 6.42 -1.48
C LEU A 310 -10.62 6.82 -2.41
N VAL A 311 -10.93 7.40 -3.57
CA VAL A 311 -9.90 7.80 -4.54
C VAL A 311 -8.99 8.90 -3.98
N ALA A 312 -9.56 9.86 -3.25
CA ALA A 312 -8.82 10.92 -2.59
C ALA A 312 -7.95 10.38 -1.44
N HIS A 313 -8.47 9.44 -0.64
CA HIS A 313 -7.72 8.75 0.43
C HIS A 313 -6.49 8.03 -0.14
N GLU A 314 -6.69 7.16 -1.13
CA GLU A 314 -5.59 6.41 -1.75
C GLU A 314 -4.56 7.32 -2.46
N LEU A 315 -5.01 8.44 -3.03
CA LEU A 315 -4.12 9.39 -3.65
C LEU A 315 -3.32 10.20 -2.61
N ALA A 316 -3.92 10.57 -1.48
CA ALA A 316 -3.24 11.32 -0.41
C ALA A 316 -2.05 10.54 0.15
N HIS A 317 -2.14 9.21 0.19
CA HIS A 317 -1.05 8.34 0.59
C HIS A 317 0.22 8.46 -0.26
N GLN A 318 0.10 8.93 -1.52
CA GLN A 318 1.27 9.20 -2.37
C GLN A 318 2.22 10.24 -1.75
N TRP A 319 1.74 11.05 -0.80
CA TRP A 319 2.56 11.83 0.11
C TRP A 319 2.67 11.15 1.48
N PHE A 320 1.53 10.86 2.12
CA PHE A 320 1.45 10.36 3.50
C PHE A 320 1.37 8.83 3.57
N GLY A 321 2.52 8.17 3.58
CA GLY A 321 2.64 6.71 3.54
C GLY A 321 3.70 6.28 2.55
N ASP A 322 3.72 6.90 1.37
CA ASP A 322 4.64 6.54 0.30
C ASP A 322 5.90 7.41 0.31
N LEU A 323 5.73 8.73 0.21
CA LEU A 323 6.86 9.66 0.17
C LEU A 323 7.54 9.75 1.54
N LEU A 324 6.75 9.99 2.59
CA LEU A 324 7.14 9.83 3.99
C LEU A 324 6.41 8.61 4.55
N THR A 325 7.12 7.67 5.14
CA THR A 325 6.52 6.41 5.62
C THR A 325 6.70 6.29 7.12
N CYS A 326 5.69 5.74 7.80
CA CYS A 326 5.80 5.40 9.21
C CYS A 326 7.06 4.54 9.48
N LYS A 327 7.77 4.84 10.58
CA LYS A 327 9.00 4.12 10.94
C LYS A 327 8.74 2.65 11.28
N ASP A 328 7.60 2.37 11.89
CA ASP A 328 7.06 1.05 12.19
C ASP A 328 5.55 1.16 12.35
N TRP A 329 4.87 0.02 12.39
CA TRP A 329 3.41 -0.03 12.38
C TRP A 329 2.75 0.65 13.59
N SER A 330 3.45 0.82 14.73
CA SER A 330 2.91 1.59 15.86
C SER A 330 2.64 3.06 15.49
N HIS A 331 3.29 3.55 14.44
CA HIS A 331 3.15 4.89 13.89
C HIS A 331 2.30 4.94 12.61
N ALA A 332 1.55 3.89 12.26
CA ALA A 332 0.73 3.83 11.04
C ALA A 332 -0.31 4.96 10.93
N TRP A 333 -0.69 5.59 12.04
CA TRP A 333 -1.54 6.80 12.04
C TRP A 333 -0.95 7.94 11.19
N LEU A 334 0.39 8.05 11.07
CA LEU A 334 1.02 9.06 10.22
C LEU A 334 0.69 8.88 8.73
N ASN A 335 0.34 7.65 8.33
CA ASN A 335 -0.12 7.36 6.99
C ASN A 335 -1.64 7.61 6.94
N GLU A 336 -2.41 6.80 7.68
CA GLU A 336 -3.86 6.71 7.54
C GLU A 336 -4.62 7.93 8.04
N SER A 337 -4.19 8.54 9.15
CA SER A 337 -4.87 9.73 9.68
C SER A 337 -4.79 10.89 8.71
N PHE A 338 -3.64 11.04 8.05
CA PHE A 338 -3.44 12.08 7.05
C PHE A 338 -4.26 11.79 5.80
N ALA A 339 -4.26 10.56 5.28
CA ALA A 339 -5.10 10.19 4.15
C ALA A 339 -6.60 10.43 4.43
N THR A 340 -7.09 9.99 5.61
CA THR A 340 -8.47 10.21 6.12
C THR A 340 -8.79 11.67 6.43
N TYR A 341 -7.79 12.55 6.47
CA TYR A 341 -8.02 13.98 6.60
C TYR A 341 -8.01 14.65 5.23
N PHE A 342 -7.16 14.20 4.32
CA PHE A 342 -7.03 14.75 2.99
C PHE A 342 -8.21 14.41 2.07
N ASP A 343 -8.85 13.25 2.24
CA ASP A 343 -10.12 12.96 1.55
C ASP A 343 -11.24 13.93 1.99
N ALA A 344 -11.36 14.21 3.29
CA ALA A 344 -12.27 15.20 3.82
C ALA A 344 -11.95 16.63 3.34
N LEU A 345 -10.66 16.98 3.21
CA LEU A 345 -10.24 18.26 2.65
C LEU A 345 -10.54 18.37 1.14
N PHE A 346 -10.42 17.28 0.39
CA PHE A 346 -10.86 17.30 -1.01
C PHE A 346 -12.37 17.46 -1.12
N LYS A 347 -13.14 16.81 -0.23
CA LYS A 347 -14.58 17.01 -0.12
C LYS A 347 -14.96 18.46 0.23
N GLU A 348 -14.21 19.11 1.12
CA GLU A 348 -14.34 20.55 1.42
C GLU A 348 -14.18 21.39 0.16
N TYR A 349 -13.17 21.08 -0.65
CA TYR A 349 -12.88 21.78 -1.90
C TYR A 349 -13.95 21.54 -2.99
N ASP A 350 -14.42 20.30 -3.14
CA ASP A 350 -15.34 19.90 -4.21
C ASP A 350 -16.81 20.25 -3.89
N LEU A 351 -17.24 20.07 -2.65
CA LEU A 351 -18.65 20.18 -2.23
C LEU A 351 -18.92 21.28 -1.19
N GLY A 352 -17.89 21.83 -0.55
CA GLY A 352 -18.00 22.95 0.38
C GLY A 352 -17.97 22.58 1.87
N GLU A 353 -18.09 23.60 2.71
CA GLU A 353 -17.89 23.51 4.17
C GLU A 353 -18.91 22.61 4.88
N ASP A 354 -20.18 22.61 4.44
CA ASP A 354 -21.23 21.80 5.07
C ASP A 354 -20.95 20.30 4.92
N GLU A 355 -20.53 19.86 3.74
CA GLU A 355 -20.15 18.46 3.48
C GLU A 355 -18.86 18.08 4.21
N PHE A 356 -17.91 19.00 4.32
CA PHE A 356 -16.72 18.80 5.15
C PHE A 356 -17.07 18.64 6.63
N ALA A 357 -17.96 19.50 7.16
CA ALA A 357 -18.42 19.41 8.54
C ALA A 357 -19.17 18.10 8.79
N TYR A 358 -20.00 17.65 7.84
CA TYR A 358 -20.68 16.37 7.91
C TYR A 358 -19.71 15.18 7.89
N GLN A 359 -18.69 15.19 7.03
CA GLN A 359 -17.66 14.15 7.03
C GLN A 359 -16.88 14.11 8.35
N ARG A 360 -16.52 15.27 8.92
CA ARG A 360 -15.87 15.31 10.23
C ARG A 360 -16.77 14.78 11.34
N PHE A 361 -18.06 15.05 11.28
CA PHE A 361 -19.04 14.47 12.19
C PHE A 361 -19.09 12.94 12.06
N ILE A 362 -19.12 12.41 10.83
CA ILE A 362 -19.05 10.96 10.57
C ILE A 362 -17.77 10.35 11.17
N ASN A 363 -16.61 10.95 10.91
CA ASN A 363 -15.33 10.48 11.44
C ASN A 363 -15.35 10.45 12.98
N GLN A 364 -15.83 11.52 13.62
CA GLN A 364 -15.97 11.58 15.07
C GLN A 364 -16.91 10.49 15.60
N ASP A 365 -18.09 10.33 15.01
CA ASP A 365 -19.10 9.35 15.45
C ASP A 365 -18.59 7.91 15.32
N LEU A 366 -17.94 7.58 14.20
CA LEU A 366 -17.34 6.26 13.98
C LEU A 366 -16.27 5.91 15.03
N TYR A 367 -15.39 6.86 15.36
CA TYR A 367 -14.44 6.66 16.44
C TYR A 367 -15.12 6.49 17.80
N LEU A 368 -16.06 7.38 18.16
CA LEU A 368 -16.73 7.35 19.45
C LEU A 368 -17.54 6.05 19.64
N LYS A 369 -18.13 5.54 18.57
CA LYS A 369 -18.80 4.24 18.55
C LYS A 369 -17.82 3.11 18.84
N GLU A 370 -16.68 3.03 18.17
CA GLU A 370 -15.66 1.99 18.45
C GLU A 370 -15.13 2.09 19.89
N ASP A 371 -14.82 3.31 20.35
CA ASP A 371 -14.33 3.56 21.70
C ASP A 371 -15.33 3.11 22.77
N SER A 372 -16.63 3.30 22.53
CA SER A 372 -17.68 2.99 23.50
C SER A 372 -18.15 1.53 23.42
N GLU A 373 -18.31 0.96 22.22
CA GLU A 373 -18.88 -0.37 22.05
C GLU A 373 -17.83 -1.49 22.10
N HIS A 374 -16.58 -1.20 21.77
CA HIS A 374 -15.52 -2.22 21.64
C HIS A 374 -14.42 -2.02 22.71
N TYR A 375 -13.38 -1.26 22.37
CA TYR A 375 -12.18 -1.08 23.16
C TYR A 375 -11.65 0.35 22.98
N ARG A 376 -10.82 0.78 23.93
CA ARG A 376 -10.10 2.06 23.85
C ARG A 376 -8.61 1.80 23.80
N ARG A 377 -7.92 2.44 22.86
CA ARG A 377 -6.46 2.49 22.82
C ARG A 377 -5.94 3.91 22.49
N PRO A 378 -4.67 4.24 22.81
CA PRO A 378 -4.03 5.41 22.22
C PRO A 378 -3.92 5.25 20.70
N ILE A 379 -3.83 6.39 19.98
CA ILE A 379 -3.58 6.40 18.52
C ILE A 379 -2.30 5.62 18.21
N VAL A 380 -1.26 5.84 19.01
CA VAL A 380 0.05 5.17 18.92
C VAL A 380 0.13 4.07 20.00
N THR A 381 0.31 2.82 19.57
CA THR A 381 0.63 1.69 20.45
C THR A 381 1.53 0.70 19.71
N ASN A 382 2.55 0.20 20.41
CA ASN A 382 3.43 -0.84 19.88
C ASN A 382 3.09 -2.24 20.41
N ILE A 383 1.98 -2.39 21.14
CA ILE A 383 1.53 -3.65 21.72
C ILE A 383 0.38 -4.18 20.88
N TYR A 384 0.63 -5.22 20.09
CA TYR A 384 -0.33 -5.89 19.21
C TYR A 384 0.14 -7.32 18.92
N THR A 385 -0.71 -8.19 18.36
CA THR A 385 -0.26 -9.50 17.86
C THR A 385 0.19 -9.39 16.42
N GLU A 386 -0.69 -8.89 15.53
CA GLU A 386 -0.39 -8.60 14.13
C GLU A 386 -0.64 -7.11 13.81
N PRO A 387 0.13 -6.48 12.90
CA PRO A 387 -0.03 -5.05 12.60
C PRO A 387 -1.44 -4.63 12.17
N VAL A 388 -2.17 -5.51 11.49
CA VAL A 388 -3.54 -5.27 11.00
C VAL A 388 -4.51 -4.89 12.12
N GLU A 389 -4.23 -5.29 13.37
CA GLU A 389 -5.03 -4.91 14.55
C GLU A 389 -4.99 -3.40 14.83
N LEU A 390 -3.98 -2.69 14.32
CA LEU A 390 -3.87 -1.24 14.46
C LEU A 390 -4.79 -0.52 13.47
N PHE A 391 -5.19 -1.14 12.36
CA PHE A 391 -5.95 -0.50 11.29
C PHE A 391 -7.44 -0.41 11.65
N ASP A 392 -7.72 0.41 12.66
CA ASP A 392 -9.03 0.62 13.29
C ASP A 392 -9.36 2.13 13.38
N ARG A 393 -10.52 2.46 13.95
CA ARG A 393 -11.00 3.85 13.99
C ARG A 393 -10.16 4.78 14.88
N HIS A 394 -9.22 4.25 15.65
CA HIS A 394 -8.30 5.03 16.46
C HIS A 394 -7.17 5.64 15.65
N LEU A 395 -6.72 5.03 14.54
CA LEU A 395 -5.69 5.63 13.68
C LEU A 395 -6.24 6.25 12.41
N TYR A 396 -7.44 5.90 11.95
CA TYR A 396 -8.08 6.55 10.82
C TYR A 396 -8.80 7.83 11.28
N GLU A 397 -10.01 7.69 11.81
CA GLU A 397 -10.93 8.80 12.02
C GLU A 397 -10.57 9.64 13.24
N LYS A 398 -10.18 9.01 14.36
CA LYS A 398 -9.70 9.76 15.54
C LYS A 398 -8.47 10.59 15.18
N GLY A 399 -7.55 10.01 14.42
CA GLY A 399 -6.35 10.69 13.98
C GLY A 399 -6.65 11.87 13.07
N SER A 400 -7.55 11.70 12.08
CA SER A 400 -8.03 12.82 11.23
C SER A 400 -8.69 13.94 12.07
N CYS A 401 -9.54 13.59 13.05
CA CYS A 401 -10.10 14.58 13.97
C CYS A 401 -9.03 15.36 14.76
N VAL A 402 -7.98 14.67 15.24
CA VAL A 402 -6.86 15.32 15.94
C VAL A 402 -6.07 16.24 15.02
N LEU A 403 -5.82 15.84 13.76
CA LEU A 403 -5.18 16.71 12.77
C LEU A 403 -6.02 17.97 12.51
N HIS A 404 -7.34 17.83 12.40
CA HIS A 404 -8.22 18.98 12.25
C HIS A 404 -8.21 19.89 13.49
N MET A 405 -8.18 19.32 14.70
CA MET A 405 -8.01 20.11 15.93
C MET A 405 -6.71 20.91 15.90
N LEU A 406 -5.60 20.33 15.42
CA LEU A 406 -4.33 21.04 15.26
C LEU A 406 -4.45 22.19 14.24
N ARG A 407 -5.09 21.98 13.09
CA ARG A 407 -5.39 23.06 12.12
C ARG A 407 -6.15 24.21 12.79
N VAL A 408 -7.19 23.91 13.56
CA VAL A 408 -8.00 24.94 14.26
C VAL A 408 -7.17 25.72 15.30
N GLN A 409 -6.29 25.04 16.04
CA GLN A 409 -5.46 25.70 17.05
C GLN A 409 -4.37 26.59 16.43
N LEU A 410 -3.81 26.19 15.30
CA LEU A 410 -2.76 26.93 14.60
C LEU A 410 -3.31 28.05 13.70
N GLY A 411 -4.52 27.88 13.17
CA GLY A 411 -5.03 28.64 12.03
C GLY A 411 -4.45 28.14 10.71
N ASP A 412 -5.17 28.43 9.61
CA ASP A 412 -4.88 27.87 8.29
C ASP A 412 -3.49 28.21 7.76
N ASP A 413 -3.05 29.46 7.89
CA ASP A 413 -1.75 29.90 7.35
C ASP A 413 -0.58 29.11 7.98
N LEU A 414 -0.56 29.01 9.32
CA LEU A 414 0.48 28.27 10.03
C LEU A 414 0.36 26.77 9.83
N TRP A 415 -0.86 26.22 9.74
CA TRP A 415 -1.10 24.82 9.45
C TRP A 415 -0.49 24.41 8.11
N TRP A 416 -0.77 25.14 7.02
CA TRP A 416 -0.25 24.79 5.70
C TRP A 416 1.27 25.00 5.60
N CYS A 417 1.83 26.01 6.27
CA CYS A 417 3.28 26.12 6.42
C CYS A 417 3.88 24.89 7.14
N ALA A 418 3.23 24.42 8.22
CA ALA A 418 3.70 23.24 8.96
C ALA A 418 3.57 21.95 8.15
N ILE A 419 2.51 21.78 7.36
CA ILE A 419 2.36 20.63 6.44
C ILE A 419 3.47 20.64 5.39
N ASN A 420 3.74 21.78 4.77
CA ASN A 420 4.80 21.89 3.78
C ASN A 420 6.18 21.55 4.36
N ASP A 421 6.50 22.09 5.54
CA ASP A 421 7.75 21.81 6.25
C ASP A 421 7.86 20.32 6.64
N TYR A 422 6.79 19.74 7.18
CA TYR A 422 6.73 18.33 7.56
C TYR A 422 7.00 17.41 6.36
N VAL A 423 6.32 17.64 5.24
CA VAL A 423 6.51 16.81 4.04
C VAL A 423 7.88 17.03 3.41
N SER A 424 8.32 18.29 3.27
CA SER A 424 9.61 18.60 2.64
C SER A 424 10.81 18.10 3.44
N THR A 425 10.74 18.17 4.76
CA THR A 425 11.83 17.71 5.66
C THR A 425 11.95 16.20 5.71
N ASN A 426 10.83 15.47 5.59
CA ASN A 426 10.78 14.02 5.76
C ASN A 426 10.63 13.23 4.43
N ALA A 427 10.73 13.91 3.29
CA ALA A 427 10.59 13.26 1.98
C ALA A 427 11.65 12.15 1.75
N GLN A 428 11.20 10.99 1.24
CA GLN A 428 12.01 9.80 0.93
C GLN A 428 12.61 9.04 2.13
N GLY A 429 12.03 9.22 3.32
CA GLY A 429 12.32 8.41 4.49
C GLY A 429 11.15 8.38 5.43
#